data_AF-A0A945NXE1-F1
#
_entry.id   AF-A0A945NXE1-F1
#
_cell.length_a   1.000
_cell.length_b   1.000
_cell.length_c   1.000
_cell.angle_alpha   90.00
_cell.angle_beta   90.00
_cell.angle_gamma   90.00
#
_symmetry.space_group_name_H-M   'P 1'
#
loop_
_entity.id
_entity.type
_entity.pdbx_description
1 polymer ?
#
loop_
_entity_poly.entity_id
_entity_poly.type
_entity_poly.pdbx_seq_one_letter_code
_entity_poly.pdbx_strand_id
1 'polypeptide(L)' 'LREADLAMTELFGRLPQEFYDAYHEAFPLNPGYSERKDLYNLYHLLNHLNLFGGSYLDSVEQVIQKYIK' A
#
# COMPACT_ATOMS: atom_id res chain seq x y z
N LEU A 1 -10.15 -5.80 -2.08
CA LEU A 1 -10.16 -5.15 -3.40
C LEU A 1 -10.10 -3.63 -3.20
N ARG A 2 -11.15 -3.01 -2.65
CA ARG A 2 -11.19 -1.56 -2.34
C ARG A 2 -9.94 -0.98 -1.64
N GLU A 3 -9.60 -1.50 -0.46
CA GLU A 3 -8.46 -1.00 0.32
C GLU A 3 -7.11 -1.25 -0.39
N ALA A 4 -7.04 -2.25 -1.28
CA ALA A 4 -5.84 -2.52 -2.06
C ALA A 4 -5.65 -1.50 -3.18
N ASP A 5 -6.73 -1.11 -3.88
CA ASP A 5 -6.68 -0.05 -4.87
C ASP A 5 -6.28 1.28 -4.22
N LEU A 6 -6.84 1.59 -3.05
CA LEU A 6 -6.47 2.79 -2.29
C LEU A 6 -5.00 2.76 -1.85
N ALA A 7 -4.53 1.62 -1.34
CA ALA A 7 -3.13 1.44 -0.92
C ALA A 7 -2.15 1.71 -2.07
N MET A 8 -2.48 1.26 -3.28
CA MET A 8 -1.65 1.48 -4.46
C MET A 8 -1.56 2.96 -4.84
N THR A 9 -2.64 3.74 -4.68
CA THR A 9 -2.61 5.20 -4.90
C THR A 9 -1.71 5.95 -3.93
N GLU A 10 -1.26 5.30 -2.84
CA GLU A 10 -0.34 5.87 -1.86
C GLU A 10 1.12 5.41 -2.06
N LEU A 11 1.39 4.42 -2.92
CA LEU A 11 2.68 3.72 -2.98
C LEU A 11 3.76 4.46 -3.78
N PHE A 12 3.42 5.03 -4.94
CA PHE A 12 4.39 5.69 -5.85
C PHE A 12 4.10 7.17 -6.07
N GLY A 13 3.59 7.82 -5.03
CA GLY A 13 3.12 9.21 -5.07
C GLY A 13 1.65 9.24 -4.74
N ARG A 14 1.28 10.11 -3.79
CA ARG A 14 -0.10 10.25 -3.33
C ARG A 14 -0.89 11.11 -4.30
N LEU A 15 -2.16 10.77 -4.50
CA LEU A 15 -3.16 11.69 -5.05
C LEU A 15 -3.35 12.92 -4.14
N PRO A 16 -4.02 14.00 -4.61
CA PRO A 16 -4.37 15.14 -3.76
C PRO A 16 -5.17 14.72 -2.53
N GLN A 17 -5.03 15.46 -1.42
CA GLN A 17 -5.66 15.09 -0.14
C GLN A 17 -7.19 15.02 -0.25
N GLU A 18 -7.77 15.89 -1.08
CA GLU A 18 -9.20 16.00 -1.34
C GLU A 18 -9.79 14.69 -1.89
N PHE A 19 -9.00 13.88 -2.61
CA PHE A 19 -9.42 12.56 -3.07
C PHE A 19 -9.67 11.61 -1.89
N TYR A 20 -8.74 11.55 -0.94
CA TYR A 20 -8.85 10.66 0.22
C TYR A 20 -9.95 11.10 1.17
N ASP A 21 -10.13 12.41 1.35
CA ASP A 21 -11.16 12.98 2.21
C ASP A 21 -12.56 12.64 1.66
N ALA A 22 -12.79 12.92 0.38
CA ALA A 22 -14.06 12.60 -0.28
C ALA A 22 -14.35 11.08 -0.27
N TYR A 23 -13.30 10.27 -0.46
CA TYR A 23 -13.42 8.82 -0.41
C TYR A 23 -13.79 8.30 0.97
N HIS A 24 -13.18 8.85 2.03
CA HIS A 24 -13.46 8.47 3.40
C HIS A 24 -14.85 8.94 3.84
N GLU A 25 -15.29 10.11 3.41
CA GLU A 25 -16.66 10.62 3.67
C GLU A 25 -17.72 9.72 3.03
N ALA A 26 -17.54 9.37 1.76
CA ALA A 26 -18.49 8.52 1.04
C ALA A 26 -18.48 7.06 1.53
N PHE A 27 -17.30 6.54 1.88
CA PHE A 27 -17.15 5.17 2.36
C PHE A 27 -15.98 5.04 3.35
N PRO A 28 -16.24 5.20 4.66
CA PRO A 28 -15.21 5.14 5.70
C PRO A 28 -14.38 3.86 5.64
N LEU A 29 -13.08 3.98 5.90
CA LEU A 29 -12.18 2.84 6.01
C LEU A 29 -12.39 2.14 7.35
N ASN A 30 -12.30 0.81 7.34
CA ASN A 30 -12.37 0.05 8.58
C ASN A 30 -11.13 0.34 9.44
N PRO A 31 -11.27 0.33 10.78
CA PRO A 31 -10.14 0.39 11.67
C PRO A 31 -9.05 -0.62 11.26
N GLY A 32 -7.80 -0.21 11.40
CA GLY A 32 -6.65 -1.03 11.05
C GLY A 32 -6.19 -0.94 9.58
N TYR A 33 -6.68 0.03 8.82
CA TYR A 33 -6.24 0.23 7.43
C TYR A 33 -4.74 0.56 7.34
N SER A 34 -4.19 1.33 8.29
CA SER A 34 -2.78 1.71 8.24
C SER A 34 -1.85 0.50 8.36
N GLU A 35 -2.24 -0.52 9.14
CA GLU A 35 -1.54 -1.80 9.15
C GLU A 35 -1.73 -2.49 7.80
N ARG A 36 -2.97 -2.80 7.40
CA ARG A 36 -3.26 -3.58 6.18
C ARG A 36 -2.72 -2.98 4.90
N LYS A 37 -2.57 -1.65 4.82
CA LYS A 37 -2.04 -0.93 3.65
C LYS A 37 -0.70 -1.51 3.18
N ASP A 38 0.22 -1.76 4.11
CA ASP A 38 1.54 -2.29 3.75
C ASP A 38 1.44 -3.71 3.19
N LEU A 39 0.51 -4.53 3.73
CA LEU A 39 0.25 -5.87 3.22
C LEU A 39 -0.33 -5.84 1.80
N TYR A 40 -1.23 -4.90 1.50
CA TYR A 40 -1.74 -4.72 0.15
C TYR A 40 -0.66 -4.26 -0.82
N ASN A 41 0.19 -3.33 -0.39
CA ASN A 41 1.31 -2.83 -1.21
C ASN A 41 2.42 -3.87 -1.42
N LEU A 42 2.55 -4.88 -0.55
CA LEU A 42 3.52 -5.96 -0.71
C LEU A 42 3.41 -6.66 -2.08
N TYR A 43 2.18 -6.89 -2.56
CA TYR A 43 1.97 -7.46 -3.89
C TYR A 43 2.63 -6.61 -4.99
N HIS A 44 2.41 -5.29 -4.94
CA HIS A 44 2.98 -4.37 -5.93
C HIS A 44 4.49 -4.23 -5.80
N LEU A 45 5.03 -4.22 -4.59
CA LEU A 45 6.48 -4.21 -4.35
C LEU A 45 7.15 -5.47 -4.89
N LEU A 46 6.57 -6.65 -4.67
CA LEU A 46 7.05 -7.91 -5.26
C LEU A 46 6.98 -7.88 -6.78
N ASN A 47 5.88 -7.36 -7.35
CA ASN A 47 5.76 -7.19 -8.80
C ASN A 47 6.85 -6.25 -9.34
N HIS A 48 7.14 -5.14 -8.66
CA HIS A 48 8.19 -4.21 -9.06
C HIS A 48 9.59 -4.81 -8.90
N LEU A 49 9.83 -5.58 -7.86
CA LEU A 49 11.08 -6.35 -7.71
C LEU A 49 11.27 -7.31 -8.89
N ASN A 50 10.22 -8.03 -9.29
CA ASN A 50 10.28 -8.97 -10.41
C ASN A 50 10.52 -8.27 -11.76
N LEU A 51 9.91 -7.10 -11.99
CA LEU A 51 9.95 -6.42 -13.29
C LEU A 51 11.12 -5.44 -13.43
N PHE A 52 11.54 -4.81 -12.34
CA PHE A 52 12.49 -3.68 -12.35
C PHE A 52 13.74 -3.93 -11.51
N GLY A 53 13.79 -5.04 -10.76
CA GLY A 53 15.01 -5.53 -10.13
C GLY A 53 15.25 -5.03 -8.70
N GLY A 54 16.50 -5.22 -8.25
CA GLY A 54 16.88 -5.22 -6.83
C GLY A 54 16.65 -3.94 -6.04
N SER A 55 16.38 -2.80 -6.69
CA SER A 55 16.06 -1.54 -5.99
C SER A 55 14.81 -1.64 -5.10
N TYR A 56 13.94 -2.63 -5.34
CA TYR A 56 12.72 -2.86 -4.57
C TYR A 56 12.87 -3.91 -3.46
N LEU A 57 14.02 -4.61 -3.38
CA LEU A 57 14.22 -5.71 -2.43
C LEU A 57 14.10 -5.24 -0.98
N ASP A 58 14.80 -4.16 -0.62
CA ASP A 58 14.77 -3.61 0.73
C ASP A 58 13.34 -3.23 1.17
N SER A 59 12.53 -2.71 0.25
CA SER A 59 11.13 -2.35 0.53
C SER A 59 10.27 -3.59 0.78
N VAL A 60 10.47 -4.66 0.00
CA VAL A 60 9.79 -5.95 0.21
C VAL A 60 10.16 -6.54 1.57
N GLU A 61 11.45 -6.58 1.89
CA GLU A 61 11.94 -7.15 3.15
C GLU A 61 11.42 -6.39 4.37
N GLN A 62 11.43 -5.05 4.34
CA GLN A 62 10.88 -4.22 5.41
C GLN A 62 9.42 -4.53 5.70
N VAL A 63 8.60 -4.66 4.66
CA VAL A 63 7.19 -5.00 4.83
C VAL A 63 7.04 -6.41 5.40
N ILE A 64 7.74 -7.41 4.87
CA ILE A 64 7.66 -8.79 5.38
C ILE A 64 8.04 -8.84 6.87
N GLN A 65 9.13 -8.18 7.27
CA GLN A 65 9.59 -8.13 8.66
C GLN A 65 8.57 -7.54 9.63
N LYS A 66 7.68 -6.66 9.16
CA LYS A 66 6.58 -6.11 9.98
C LYS A 66 5.50 -7.17 10.31
N TYR A 67 5.38 -8.24 9.53
CA TYR A 67 4.31 -9.23 9.65
C TYR A 67 4.75 -10.60 10.19
N ILE A 68 6.04 -10.89 10.19
CA ILE A 68 6.58 -12.17 10.68
C ILE A 68 7.19 -12.07 12.08
N LYS A 69 7.23 -10.88 12.66
CA LYS A 69 7.50 -10.65 14.08
C LYS A 69 6.22 -10.63 14.88
#